data_AF-A0A2D5PLA8-F1
#
_entry.id   AF-A0A2D5PLA8-F1
#
_cell.length_a   1.000
_cell.length_b   1.000
_cell.length_c   1.000
_cell.angle_alpha   90.00
_cell.angle_beta   90.00
_cell.angle_gamma   90.00
#
_symmetry.space_group_name_H-M   'P 1'
#
loop_
_entity.id
_entity.type
_entity.pdbx_description
1 polymer ?
#
loop_
_entity_poly.entity_id
_entity_poly.type
_entity_poly.pdbx_seq_one_letter_code
_entity_poly.pdbx_strand_id
1 'polypeptide(L)'
;MINVPRIRQQGNFMIEAMVSMLLASMLIIGAMYMSSRSLVAQRDMRLQEIVIDQLRAVLVSNQSGGSDICSASPQVTLPDGETLAVTVLGCGVETVVNINGINVADVPAPISLSVESDKLGGTVRVGSTWATM
;
A
#
# COMPACT_ATOMS: atom_id res chain seq x y z
N MET A 1 -56.11 41.11 -17.58
CA MET A 1 -56.44 39.92 -18.39
C MET A 1 -55.14 39.17 -18.64
N ILE A 2 -54.87 38.09 -17.91
CA ILE A 2 -53.60 37.36 -17.99
C ILE A 2 -53.78 36.23 -19.00
N ASN A 3 -53.08 36.33 -20.13
CA ASN A 3 -53.10 35.33 -21.20
C ASN A 3 -52.05 34.26 -20.89
N VAL A 4 -52.50 33.07 -20.45
CA VAL A 4 -51.60 31.95 -20.17
C VAL A 4 -51.40 31.16 -21.47
N PRO A 5 -50.17 31.06 -22.00
CA PRO A 5 -49.92 30.31 -23.22
C PRO A 5 -50.17 28.81 -22.96
N ARG A 6 -51.00 28.17 -23.79
CA ARG A 6 -51.21 26.72 -23.76
C ARG A 6 -49.94 26.03 -24.25
N ILE A 7 -49.21 25.42 -23.32
CA ILE A 7 -48.07 24.56 -23.64
C ILE A 7 -48.62 23.29 -24.28
N ARG A 8 -48.23 23.04 -25.53
CA ARG A 8 -48.62 21.86 -26.30
C ARG A 8 -47.88 20.66 -25.71
N GLN A 9 -48.58 19.85 -24.91
CA GLN A 9 -48.02 18.67 -24.26
C GLN A 9 -47.67 17.64 -25.34
N GLN A 10 -46.38 17.52 -25.65
CA GLN A 10 -45.88 16.54 -26.62
C GLN A 10 -45.45 15.29 -25.85
N GLY A 11 -45.97 14.11 -26.24
CA GLY A 11 -45.68 12.82 -25.59
C GLY A 11 -44.19 12.41 -25.61
N ASN A 12 -43.34 13.15 -26.31
CA ASN A 12 -41.89 12.94 -26.36
C ASN A 12 -41.20 13.10 -25.00
N PHE A 13 -41.79 13.86 -24.08
CA PHE A 13 -41.23 14.09 -22.74
C PHE A 13 -41.09 12.78 -21.94
N MET A 14 -42.00 11.81 -22.12
CA MET A 14 -41.91 10.53 -21.41
C MET A 14 -40.72 9.69 -21.89
N ILE A 15 -40.44 9.68 -23.18
CA ILE A 15 -39.31 8.93 -23.74
C ILE A 15 -37.99 9.56 -23.26
N GLU A 16 -37.90 10.88 -23.28
CA GLU A 16 -36.74 11.62 -22.78
C GLU A 16 -36.49 11.39 -21.28
N ALA A 17 -37.56 11.35 -20.48
CA ALA A 17 -37.48 11.00 -19.06
C ALA A 17 -37.01 9.55 -18.84
N MET A 18 -37.47 8.59 -19.63
CA MET A 18 -37.01 7.19 -19.51
C MET A 18 -35.54 7.04 -19.90
N VAL A 19 -35.11 7.71 -20.96
CA VAL A 19 -33.70 7.67 -21.42
C VAL A 19 -32.78 8.31 -20.37
N SER A 20 -33.13 9.48 -19.84
CA SER A 20 -32.33 10.14 -18.80
C SER A 20 -32.28 9.32 -17.51
N MET A 21 -33.37 8.70 -17.09
CA MET A 21 -33.41 7.83 -15.91
C MET A 21 -32.57 6.56 -16.10
N LEU A 22 -32.59 5.98 -17.30
CA LEU A 22 -31.77 4.83 -17.65
C LEU A 22 -30.28 5.20 -17.61
N LEU A 23 -29.88 6.31 -18.21
CA LEU A 23 -28.49 6.79 -18.16
C LEU A 23 -28.04 7.10 -16.73
N ALA A 24 -28.89 7.76 -15.92
CA ALA A 24 -28.59 8.03 -14.53
C ALA A 24 -28.38 6.74 -13.72
N SER A 25 -29.20 5.71 -13.96
CA SER A 25 -29.06 4.42 -13.28
C SER A 25 -27.72 3.72 -13.62
N MET A 26 -27.28 3.78 -14.89
CA MET A 26 -26.01 3.21 -15.31
C MET A 26 -24.82 3.94 -14.66
N LEU A 27 -24.89 5.27 -14.54
CA LEU A 27 -23.86 6.06 -13.88
C LEU A 27 -23.75 5.74 -12.39
N ILE A 28 -24.89 5.62 -11.69
CA ILE A 28 -24.92 5.29 -10.27
C ILE A 28 -24.32 3.90 -10.01
N ILE A 29 -24.70 2.89 -10.81
CA ILE A 29 -24.17 1.53 -10.69
C ILE A 29 -22.65 1.51 -10.95
N GLY A 30 -22.19 2.22 -11.98
CA GLY A 30 -20.77 2.36 -12.28
C GLY A 30 -19.98 2.99 -11.12
N ALA A 31 -20.50 4.07 -10.54
CA ALA A 31 -19.88 4.74 -9.40
C ALA A 31 -19.82 3.84 -8.14
N MET A 32 -20.88 3.07 -7.89
CA MET A 32 -20.91 2.09 -6.79
C MET A 32 -19.88 0.98 -6.97
N TYR A 33 -19.72 0.47 -8.20
CA TYR A 33 -18.71 -0.55 -8.51
C TYR A 33 -17.28 -0.05 -8.25
N MET A 34 -16.96 1.15 -8.74
CA MET A 34 -15.65 1.76 -8.53
C MET A 34 -15.36 2.03 -7.05
N SER A 35 -16.35 2.54 -6.31
CA SER A 35 -16.22 2.79 -4.87
C SER A 35 -15.95 1.52 -4.08
N SER A 36 -16.62 0.42 -4.44
CA SER A 36 -16.42 -0.89 -3.81
C SER A 36 -14.99 -1.40 -4.02
N ARG A 37 -14.45 -1.27 -5.24
CA ARG A 37 -13.05 -1.64 -5.54
C ARG A 37 -12.04 -0.75 -4.82
N SER A 38 -12.31 0.56 -4.75
CA SER A 38 -11.45 1.52 -4.04
C SER A 38 -11.36 1.21 -2.55
N LEU A 39 -12.45 0.79 -1.92
CA LEU A 39 -12.45 0.46 -0.49
C LEU A 39 -11.58 -0.77 -0.17
N VAL A 40 -11.59 -1.78 -1.06
CA VAL A 40 -10.68 -2.94 -0.96
C VAL A 40 -9.23 -2.51 -1.12
N ALA A 41 -8.92 -1.70 -2.15
CA ALA A 41 -7.57 -1.19 -2.36
C ALA A 41 -7.07 -0.36 -1.16
N GLN A 42 -7.95 0.46 -0.55
CA GLN A 42 -7.64 1.21 0.66
C GLN A 42 -7.33 0.30 1.85
N ARG A 43 -8.07 -0.80 2.00
CA ARG A 43 -7.79 -1.80 3.04
C ARG A 43 -6.41 -2.42 2.83
N ASP A 44 -6.10 -2.84 1.61
CA ASP A 44 -4.82 -3.51 1.30
C ASP A 44 -3.64 -2.55 1.52
N MET A 45 -3.77 -1.29 1.12
CA MET A 45 -2.74 -0.26 1.38
C MET A 45 -2.51 -0.04 2.88
N ARG A 46 -3.57 0.01 3.69
CA ARG A 46 -3.43 0.15 5.16
C ARG A 46 -2.74 -1.04 5.79
N LEU A 47 -3.01 -2.26 5.32
CA LEU A 47 -2.33 -3.46 5.80
C LEU A 47 -0.83 -3.41 5.48
N GLN A 48 -0.47 -3.01 4.27
CA GLN A 48 0.93 -2.81 3.90
C GLN A 48 1.61 -1.75 4.76
N GLU A 49 0.97 -0.61 4.99
CA GLU A 49 1.50 0.48 5.83
C GLU A 49 1.78 -0.01 7.26
N ILE A 50 0.83 -0.72 7.87
CA ILE A 50 0.99 -1.31 9.21
C ILE A 50 2.19 -2.27 9.25
N VAL A 51 2.33 -3.12 8.23
CA VAL A 51 3.47 -4.06 8.12
C VAL A 51 4.79 -3.32 7.97
N ILE A 52 4.83 -2.27 7.13
CA ILE A 52 6.02 -1.44 6.94
C ILE A 52 6.42 -0.75 8.25
N ASP A 53 5.46 -0.21 9.00
CA ASP A 53 5.71 0.43 10.29
C ASP A 53 6.23 -0.57 11.32
N GLN A 54 5.70 -1.79 11.37
CA GLN A 54 6.23 -2.85 12.21
C GLN A 54 7.67 -3.23 11.82
N LEU A 55 7.95 -3.38 10.52
CA LEU A 55 9.30 -3.65 10.02
C LEU A 55 10.28 -2.51 10.33
N ARG A 56 9.84 -1.25 10.20
CA ARG A 56 10.64 -0.08 10.59
C ARG A 56 10.89 -0.05 12.08
N ALA A 57 9.89 -0.35 12.90
CA ALA A 57 10.05 -0.40 14.35
C ALA A 57 11.10 -1.46 14.76
N VAL A 58 11.12 -2.61 14.09
CA VAL A 58 12.16 -3.64 14.26
C VAL A 58 13.54 -3.12 13.84
N LEU A 59 13.65 -2.38 12.73
CA LEU A 59 14.94 -1.80 12.32
C LEU A 59 15.46 -0.74 13.32
N VAL A 60 14.59 0.16 13.77
CA VAL A 60 14.95 1.28 14.65
C VAL A 60 15.30 0.80 16.06
N SER A 61 14.54 -0.16 16.60
CA SER A 61 14.81 -0.72 17.94
C SER A 61 16.17 -1.42 18.05
N ASN A 62 16.71 -1.88 16.92
CA ASN A 62 18.02 -2.54 16.91
C ASN A 62 19.19 -1.58 16.65
N GLN A 63 18.98 -0.47 15.93
CA GLN A 63 19.99 0.61 15.86
C GLN A 63 20.30 1.23 17.23
N SER A 64 19.39 1.11 18.19
CA SER A 64 19.50 1.71 19.53
C SER A 64 20.11 0.79 20.60
N GLY A 65 20.62 -0.39 20.21
CA GLY A 65 21.51 -1.22 21.07
C GLY A 65 20.88 -2.44 21.73
N GLY A 66 19.85 -3.07 21.13
CA GLY A 66 19.01 -4.04 21.84
C GLY A 66 19.18 -5.53 21.51
N SER A 67 19.30 -5.94 20.25
CA SER A 67 19.38 -7.36 19.88
C SER A 67 19.98 -7.53 18.49
N ASP A 68 20.63 -8.66 18.26
CA ASP A 68 21.14 -8.97 16.93
C ASP A 68 19.97 -9.46 16.06
N ILE A 69 19.41 -8.60 15.20
CA ILE A 69 18.32 -8.97 14.27
C ILE A 69 18.73 -10.15 13.38
N CYS A 70 20.03 -10.35 13.20
CA CYS A 70 20.59 -11.45 12.44
C CYS A 70 20.51 -12.80 13.17
N SER A 71 20.47 -12.75 14.50
CA SER A 71 20.34 -13.93 15.36
C SER A 71 18.89 -14.15 15.83
N ALA A 72 18.08 -13.09 15.88
CA ALA A 72 16.66 -13.17 16.15
C ALA A 72 15.88 -13.50 14.86
N SER A 73 14.80 -14.26 14.95
CA SER A 73 13.85 -14.45 13.84
C SER A 73 12.67 -13.49 14.02
N PRO A 74 12.74 -12.23 13.57
CA PRO A 74 11.64 -11.29 13.74
C PRO A 74 10.37 -11.79 13.07
N GLN A 75 9.23 -11.48 13.69
CA GLN A 75 7.90 -11.79 13.17
C GLN A 75 7.08 -10.51 13.15
N VAL A 76 6.22 -10.38 12.13
CA VAL A 76 5.24 -9.29 12.01
C VAL A 76 3.85 -9.90 12.15
N THR A 77 2.99 -9.24 12.91
CA THR A 77 1.62 -9.72 13.14
C THR A 77 0.65 -8.85 12.35
N LEU A 78 -0.16 -9.48 11.51
CA LEU A 78 -1.26 -8.81 10.82
C LEU A 78 -2.39 -8.48 11.80
N PRO A 79 -3.20 -7.45 11.52
CA PRO A 79 -4.39 -7.12 12.31
C PRO A 79 -5.38 -8.29 12.46
N ASP A 80 -5.32 -9.26 11.55
CA ASP A 80 -6.14 -10.47 11.55
C ASP A 80 -5.62 -11.55 12.53
N GLY A 81 -4.48 -11.31 13.20
CA GLY A 81 -3.82 -12.23 14.14
C GLY A 81 -2.84 -13.22 13.51
N GLU A 82 -2.66 -13.18 12.18
CA GLU A 82 -1.69 -14.01 11.45
C GLU A 82 -0.26 -13.48 11.65
N THR A 83 0.67 -14.36 11.97
CA THR A 83 2.09 -14.03 12.11
C THR A 83 2.87 -14.42 10.86
N LEU A 84 3.61 -13.47 10.31
CA LEU A 84 4.47 -13.67 9.15
C LEU A 84 5.93 -13.64 9.59
N ALA A 85 6.70 -14.62 9.10
CA ALA A 85 8.15 -14.66 9.31
C ALA A 85 8.84 -13.58 8.47
N VAL A 86 9.73 -12.82 9.11
CA VAL A 86 10.51 -11.78 8.43
C VAL A 86 11.84 -12.38 8.00
N THR A 87 12.19 -12.18 6.74
CA THR A 87 13.52 -12.51 6.21
C THR A 87 14.45 -11.31 6.40
N VAL A 88 15.63 -11.55 6.96
CA VAL A 88 16.67 -10.54 7.23
C VAL A 88 17.82 -10.74 6.26
N LEU A 89 18.28 -9.66 5.62
CA LEU A 89 19.40 -9.67 4.67
C LEU A 89 20.41 -8.57 5.03
N GLY A 90 21.70 -8.82 4.79
CA GLY A 90 22.80 -7.88 5.11
C GLY A 90 23.54 -8.19 6.42
N CYS A 91 23.23 -9.32 7.05
CA CYS A 91 23.88 -9.78 8.28
C CYS A 91 25.32 -10.24 8.06
N GLY A 92 26.26 -9.67 8.82
CA GLY A 92 27.70 -10.03 8.72
C GLY A 92 28.37 -9.62 7.42
N VAL A 93 27.74 -8.73 6.63
CA VAL A 93 28.32 -8.20 5.40
C VAL A 93 29.01 -6.89 5.73
N GLU A 94 30.30 -6.81 5.40
CA GLU A 94 31.11 -5.60 5.51
C GLU A 94 31.30 -5.01 4.11
N THR A 95 31.27 -3.69 4.04
CA THR A 95 31.41 -2.93 2.79
C THR A 95 32.51 -1.89 2.93
N VAL A 96 33.10 -1.52 1.80
CA VAL A 96 34.10 -0.44 1.75
C VAL A 96 33.40 0.83 1.31
N VAL A 97 33.44 1.86 2.16
CA VAL A 97 32.86 3.17 1.83
C VAL A 97 33.97 4.14 1.48
N ASN A 98 33.86 4.77 0.31
CA ASN A 98 34.77 5.83 -0.10
C ASN A 98 34.23 7.18 0.39
N ILE A 99 34.94 7.80 1.34
CA ILE A 99 34.66 9.15 1.79
C ILE A 99 35.82 10.04 1.31
N ASN A 100 35.55 10.83 0.28
CA ASN A 100 36.50 11.83 -0.23
C ASN A 100 37.89 11.27 -0.59
N GLY A 101 37.92 10.09 -1.24
CA GLY A 101 39.15 9.42 -1.69
C GLY A 101 39.78 8.48 -0.65
N ILE A 102 39.23 8.40 0.56
CA ILE A 102 39.68 7.48 1.60
C ILE A 102 38.71 6.30 1.66
N ASN A 103 39.24 5.09 1.45
CA ASN A 103 38.48 3.85 1.62
C ASN A 103 38.46 3.47 3.10
N VAL A 104 37.26 3.48 3.69
CA VAL A 104 37.01 2.93 5.01
C VAL A 104 36.53 1.49 4.83
N ALA A 105 37.36 0.53 5.24
CA ALA A 105 37.00 -0.88 5.27
C ALA A 105 36.19 -1.22 6.54
N ASP A 106 35.60 -2.41 6.58
CA ASP A 106 34.86 -2.95 7.72
C ASP A 106 33.61 -2.13 8.12
N VAL A 107 32.98 -1.44 7.15
CA VAL A 107 31.73 -0.71 7.41
C VAL A 107 30.57 -1.70 7.33
N PRO A 108 29.76 -1.86 8.40
CA PRO A 108 28.59 -2.74 8.37
C PRO A 108 27.63 -2.39 7.23
N ALA A 109 27.27 -3.38 6.42
CA ALA A 109 26.31 -3.18 5.34
C ALA A 109 24.93 -2.81 5.89
N PRO A 110 24.16 -1.98 5.18
CA PRO A 110 22.79 -1.66 5.57
C PRO A 110 21.88 -2.90 5.52
N ILE A 111 21.17 -3.16 6.63
CA ILE A 111 20.25 -4.29 6.77
C ILE A 111 18.96 -4.04 5.97
N SER A 112 18.40 -5.10 5.38
CA SER A 112 17.06 -5.07 4.77
C SER A 112 16.19 -6.20 5.31
N LEU A 113 14.91 -5.88 5.56
CA LEU A 113 13.89 -6.82 6.01
C LEU A 113 12.85 -7.02 4.91
N SER A 114 12.39 -8.26 4.74
CA SER A 114 11.32 -8.57 3.79
C SER A 114 10.31 -9.56 4.35
N VAL A 115 9.05 -9.40 3.96
CA VAL A 115 7.95 -10.29 4.28
C VAL A 115 7.18 -10.59 3.00
N GLU A 116 6.80 -11.85 2.80
CA GLU A 116 6.01 -12.30 1.66
C GLU A 116 4.64 -12.78 2.15
N SER A 117 3.56 -12.26 1.56
CA SER A 117 2.20 -12.72 1.82
C SER A 117 1.26 -12.32 0.68
N ASP A 118 0.38 -13.24 0.28
CA ASP A 118 -0.66 -12.98 -0.72
C ASP A 118 -1.62 -11.86 -0.27
N LYS A 119 -1.85 -11.73 1.04
CA LYS A 119 -2.70 -10.68 1.62
C LYS A 119 -2.11 -9.28 1.52
N LEU A 120 -0.79 -9.20 1.36
CA LEU A 120 -0.07 -7.94 1.16
C LEU A 120 0.07 -7.63 -0.34
N GLY A 121 -0.45 -8.47 -1.24
CA GLY A 121 -0.26 -8.33 -2.67
C GLY A 121 1.17 -8.64 -3.15
N GLY A 122 1.95 -9.39 -2.35
CA GLY A 122 3.31 -9.83 -2.70
C GLY A 122 4.34 -9.55 -1.61
N THR A 123 5.59 -9.34 -2.02
CA THR A 123 6.71 -9.09 -1.11
C THR A 123 6.79 -7.62 -0.71
N VAL A 124 6.72 -7.36 0.60
CA VAL A 124 6.97 -6.03 1.19
C VAL A 124 8.39 -6.00 1.74
N ARG A 125 9.14 -4.95 1.42
CA ARG A 125 10.56 -4.81 1.80
C ARG A 125 10.83 -3.44 2.42
N VAL A 126 11.62 -3.43 3.48
CA VAL A 126 12.04 -2.21 4.19
C VAL A 126 13.55 -2.26 4.44
N GLY A 127 14.24 -1.17 4.17
CA GLY A 127 15.70 -1.08 4.24
C GLY A 127 16.33 -0.79 2.88
N SER A 128 17.65 -0.95 2.77
CA SER A 128 18.35 -0.67 1.52
C SER A 128 18.15 -1.79 0.48
N THR A 129 18.22 -1.43 -0.80
CA THR A 129 18.25 -2.39 -1.90
C THR A 129 19.68 -2.88 -2.07
N TRP A 130 19.98 -4.11 -1.65
CA TRP A 130 21.29 -4.75 -1.86
C TRP A 130 21.55 -5.15 -3.33
N ALA A 131 20.60 -4.90 -4.22
CA ALA A 131 20.83 -4.95 -5.66
C ALA A 131 21.38 -3.59 -6.10
N THR A 132 22.62 -3.61 -6.59
CA THR A 132 23.44 -2.52 -7.14
C THR A 132 24.14 -1.62 -6.12
N MET A 133 25.22 -2.13 -5.53
CA MET A 133 26.49 -1.40 -5.41
C MET A 133 27.56 -2.20 -6.14
#